data_AF-A0AAW6Y1G1-F1
#
_entry.id   AF-A0AAW6Y1G1-F1
#
_cell.length_a   1.000
_cell.length_b   1.000
_cell.length_c   1.000
_cell.angle_alpha   90.00
_cell.angle_beta   90.00
_cell.angle_gamma   90.00
#
_symmetry.space_group_name_H-M   'P 1'
#
loop_
_entity.id
_entity.type
_entity.pdbx_description
1 polymer ?
#
loop_
_entity_poly.entity_id
_entity_poly.type
_entity_poly.pdbx_seq_one_letter_code
_entity_poly.pdbx_strand_id
1 'polypeptide(L)'
;MFNILEKYLPNVVAQGWSGDAGWQTAILQTLYMTFWSALFGGLLGLVFGLGLVLTRQKGILENKLLFSIIDKTVSVFRAVPFIILLAFVAPFTKALVHTQIG
;
A
#
# COMPACT_ATOMS: atom_id res chain seq x y z
N MET A 1 17.39 -0.73 32.98
CA MET A 1 16.30 -0.82 31.98
C MET A 1 16.49 -2.03 31.05
N PHE A 2 17.67 -2.25 30.50
CA PHE A 2 17.98 -3.42 29.64
C PHE A 2 17.76 -4.80 30.31
N ASN A 3 18.08 -4.96 31.60
CA ASN A 3 17.87 -6.22 32.34
C ASN A 3 16.42 -6.75 32.37
N ILE A 4 15.40 -5.88 32.30
CA ILE A 4 13.99 -6.31 32.29
C ILE A 4 13.59 -6.75 30.88
N LEU A 5 14.06 -6.02 29.87
CA LEU A 5 13.80 -6.34 28.47
C LEU A 5 14.49 -7.64 28.04
N GLU A 6 15.71 -7.89 28.50
CA GLU A 6 16.40 -9.17 28.25
C GLU A 6 15.69 -10.36 28.90
N LYS A 7 15.09 -10.15 30.08
CA LYS A 7 14.39 -11.21 30.83
C LYS A 7 13.03 -11.59 30.23
N TYR A 8 12.28 -10.62 29.71
CA TYR A 8 10.92 -10.86 29.19
C TYR A 8 10.81 -10.84 27.66
N LEU A 9 11.75 -10.18 26.97
CA LEU A 9 11.76 -10.01 25.52
C LEU A 9 13.16 -10.28 24.93
N PRO A 10 13.75 -11.48 25.17
CA PRO A 10 15.12 -11.78 24.74
C PRO A 10 15.30 -11.65 23.22
N ASN A 11 14.31 -12.06 22.42
CA ASN A 11 14.37 -11.97 20.96
C ASN A 11 14.32 -10.54 20.44
N VAL A 12 13.63 -9.64 21.15
CA VAL A 12 13.51 -8.22 20.77
C VAL A 12 14.84 -7.50 21.00
N VAL A 13 15.50 -7.80 22.13
CA VAL A 13 16.82 -7.27 22.45
C VAL A 13 17.89 -7.90 21.56
N ALA A 14 17.78 -9.19 21.24
CA ALA A 14 18.68 -9.90 20.34
C ALA A 14 18.66 -9.33 18.91
N GLN A 15 17.50 -8.87 18.42
CA GLN A 15 17.39 -8.17 17.13
C GLN A 15 18.15 -6.83 17.13
N GLY A 16 18.29 -6.22 18.31
CA GLY A 16 19.16 -5.06 18.53
C GLY A 16 18.67 -3.78 17.86
N TRP A 17 19.18 -2.64 18.33
CA TRP A 17 18.86 -1.34 17.74
C TRP A 17 19.45 -1.17 16.33
N SER A 18 20.67 -1.68 16.14
CA SER A 18 21.47 -1.58 14.93
C SER A 18 21.67 -2.95 14.27
N GLY A 19 21.38 -3.05 12.97
CA GLY A 19 21.54 -4.27 12.17
C GLY A 19 20.58 -4.29 10.98
N ASP A 20 20.78 -5.20 10.02
CA ASP A 20 19.94 -5.29 8.81
C ASP A 20 18.47 -5.61 9.14
N ALA A 21 18.22 -6.34 10.24
CA ALA A 21 16.90 -6.62 10.79
C ALA A 21 16.61 -5.84 12.10
N GLY A 22 17.41 -4.82 12.42
CA GLY A 22 17.27 -4.04 13.64
C GLY A 22 16.05 -3.13 13.62
N TRP A 23 15.62 -2.68 14.81
CA TRP A 23 14.41 -1.85 14.99
C TRP A 23 14.42 -0.58 14.13
N GLN A 24 15.58 0.09 14.07
CA GLN A 24 15.73 1.31 13.28
C GLN A 24 15.49 1.04 11.79
N THR A 25 16.08 -0.03 11.25
CA THR A 25 15.95 -0.40 9.85
C THR A 25 14.51 -0.76 9.51
N ALA A 26 13.84 -1.56 10.35
CA ALA A 26 12.44 -1.94 10.15
C ALA A 26 11.48 -0.74 10.18
N ILE A 27 11.68 0.20 11.11
CA ILE A 27 10.90 1.44 11.18
C ILE A 27 11.09 2.27 9.91
N LEU A 28 12.35 2.45 9.48
CA LEU A 28 12.66 3.22 8.27
C LEU A 28 12.12 2.54 7.00
N GLN A 29 12.21 1.22 6.89
CA GLN A 29 11.64 0.46 5.78
C GLN A 29 10.11 0.62 5.74
N THR A 30 9.44 0.51 6.89
CA THR A 30 7.99 0.68 6.99
C THR A 30 7.57 2.09 6.58
N LEU A 31 8.28 3.11 7.06
CA LEU A 31 8.05 4.50 6.64
C LEU A 31 8.30 4.70 5.15
N TYR A 32 9.39 4.13 4.61
CA TYR A 32 9.73 4.20 3.19
C TYR A 32 8.63 3.59 2.33
N MET A 33 8.19 2.36 2.65
CA MET A 33 7.11 1.67 1.94
C MET A 33 5.80 2.46 2.03
N THR A 34 5.43 2.89 3.25
CA THR A 34 4.18 3.63 3.50
C THR A 34 4.17 4.95 2.74
N PHE A 35 5.27 5.70 2.77
CA PHE A 35 5.38 7.00 2.11
C PHE A 35 5.18 6.88 0.60
N TRP A 36 5.91 5.98 -0.06
CA TRP A 36 5.79 5.81 -1.50
C TRP A 36 4.44 5.23 -1.92
N SER A 37 3.92 4.25 -1.17
CA SER A 37 2.57 3.71 -1.43
C SER A 37 1.48 4.76 -1.24
N ALA A 38 1.58 5.59 -0.19
CA ALA A 38 0.63 6.67 0.06
C ALA A 38 0.73 7.77 -1.00
N LEU A 39 1.95 8.11 -1.46
CA LEU A 39 2.15 9.12 -2.49
C LEU A 39 1.53 8.68 -3.82
N PHE A 40 1.95 7.53 -4.37
CA PHE A 40 1.44 7.07 -5.66
C PHE A 40 -0.02 6.62 -5.59
N GLY A 41 -0.40 5.88 -4.55
CA GLY A 41 -1.78 5.47 -4.31
C GLY A 41 -2.70 6.66 -4.09
N GLY A 42 -2.24 7.68 -3.36
CA GLY A 42 -2.97 8.92 -3.13
C GLY A 42 -3.16 9.75 -4.41
N LEU A 43 -2.11 9.90 -5.23
CA LEU A 43 -2.21 10.60 -6.50
C LEU A 43 -3.18 9.91 -7.47
N LEU A 44 -3.05 8.59 -7.66
CA LEU A 44 -3.97 7.83 -8.51
C LEU A 44 -5.39 7.86 -7.94
N GLY A 45 -5.54 7.66 -6.63
CA GLY A 45 -6.82 7.74 -5.94
C GLY A 45 -7.50 9.10 -6.09
N LEU A 46 -6.72 10.18 -6.07
CA LEU A 46 -7.22 11.54 -6.30
C LEU A 46 -7.70 11.72 -7.73
N VAL A 47 -6.97 11.25 -8.74
CA VAL A 47 -7.39 11.32 -10.14
C VAL A 47 -8.71 10.57 -10.37
N PHE A 48 -8.80 9.32 -9.91
CA PHE A 48 -10.02 8.53 -10.03
C PHE A 48 -11.18 9.10 -9.21
N GLY A 49 -10.89 9.61 -8.00
CA GLY A 49 -11.87 10.25 -7.13
C GLY A 49 -12.44 11.53 -7.75
N LEU A 50 -11.59 12.40 -8.29
CA LEU A 50 -12.01 13.58 -9.03
C LEU A 50 -12.84 13.19 -10.27
N GLY A 51 -12.40 12.19 -11.03
CA GLY A 51 -13.14 11.66 -12.16
C GLY A 51 -14.56 11.25 -11.80
N LEU A 52 -14.73 10.52 -10.68
CA LEU A 52 -16.06 10.15 -10.16
C LEU A 52 -16.90 11.36 -9.75
N VAL A 53 -16.31 12.30 -9.02
CA VAL A 53 -17.03 13.50 -8.54
C VAL A 53 -17.50 14.37 -9.71
N LEU A 54 -16.65 14.56 -10.72
CA LEU A 54 -16.96 15.41 -11.88
C LEU A 54 -17.96 14.77 -12.83
N THR A 55 -17.94 13.44 -12.98
CA THR A 55 -18.76 12.71 -13.96
C THR A 55 -20.06 12.12 -13.42
N ARG A 56 -20.28 12.26 -12.10
CA ARG A 56 -21.53 11.84 -11.45
C ARG A 56 -22.74 12.53 -12.07
N GLN A 57 -23.90 11.90 -11.93
CA GLN A 57 -25.18 12.49 -12.33
C GLN A 57 -25.40 13.82 -11.61
N LYS A 58 -25.72 14.90 -12.37
CA LYS A 58 -25.73 16.30 -11.92
C LYS A 58 -24.35 16.90 -11.58
N GLY A 59 -23.27 16.28 -12.05
CA GLY A 59 -21.90 16.81 -11.99
C GLY A 59 -21.60 17.82 -13.10
N ILE A 60 -20.43 18.45 -13.03
CA ILE A 60 -19.98 19.47 -14.01
C ILE A 60 -19.79 18.85 -15.40
N LEU A 61 -19.29 17.61 -15.45
CA LEU A 61 -18.99 16.86 -16.68
C LEU A 61 -19.81 15.57 -16.70
N GLU A 62 -21.14 15.67 -16.55
CA GLU A 62 -22.03 14.51 -16.44
C GLU A 62 -21.81 13.53 -17.62
N ASN A 63 -21.33 12.34 -17.30
CA ASN A 63 -21.18 11.25 -18.25
C ASN A 63 -21.44 9.92 -17.55
N LYS A 64 -22.65 9.39 -17.73
CA LYS A 64 -23.08 8.13 -17.11
C LYS A 64 -22.22 6.95 -17.49
N LEU A 65 -21.70 6.91 -18.72
CA LEU A 65 -20.85 5.82 -19.20
C LEU A 65 -19.49 5.89 -18.52
N LEU A 66 -18.83 7.05 -18.56
CA LEU A 66 -17.53 7.25 -17.92
C LEU A 66 -17.59 7.01 -16.41
N PHE A 67 -18.63 7.54 -15.75
CA PHE A 67 -18.88 7.31 -14.34
C PHE A 67 -19.04 5.81 -14.04
N SER A 68 -19.84 5.08 -14.82
CA SER A 68 -20.05 3.64 -14.62
C SER A 68 -18.77 2.83 -14.77
N ILE A 69 -17.90 3.17 -15.73
CA ILE A 69 -16.61 2.49 -15.90
C ILE A 69 -15.72 2.75 -14.70
N ILE A 70 -15.49 4.03 -14.34
CA ILE A 70 -14.60 4.40 -13.24
C ILE A 70 -15.12 3.83 -11.92
N ASP A 71 -16.41 3.91 -11.66
CA ASP A 71 -17.05 3.43 -10.44
C ASP A 71 -16.90 1.92 -10.29
N LYS A 72 -17.13 1.15 -11.36
CA LYS A 72 -16.92 -0.30 -11.36
C LYS A 72 -15.46 -0.64 -11.13
N THR A 73 -14.53 0.02 -11.83
CA THR A 73 -13.09 -0.23 -11.66
C THR A 73 -12.66 0.00 -10.22
N VAL A 74 -12.97 1.17 -9.65
CA VAL A 74 -12.61 1.51 -8.26
C VAL A 74 -13.28 0.54 -7.27
N SER A 75 -14.53 0.17 -7.51
CA SER A 75 -15.27 -0.76 -6.65
C SER A 75 -14.69 -2.18 -6.67
N VAL A 76 -14.23 -2.67 -7.83
CA VAL A 76 -13.55 -3.96 -7.94
C VAL A 76 -12.25 -3.96 -7.15
N PHE A 77 -11.38 -2.97 -7.35
CA PHE A 77 -10.12 -2.88 -6.59
C PHE A 77 -10.34 -2.78 -5.08
N ARG A 78 -11.43 -2.14 -4.64
CA ARG A 78 -11.80 -2.04 -3.22
C ARG A 78 -12.34 -3.36 -2.66
N ALA A 79 -13.04 -4.15 -3.47
CA ALA A 79 -13.67 -5.39 -3.04
C ALA A 79 -12.69 -6.56 -2.90
N VAL A 80 -11.57 -6.54 -3.66
CA VAL A 80 -10.56 -7.59 -3.60
C VAL A 80 -9.78 -7.51 -2.28
N PRO A 81 -9.72 -8.59 -1.48
CA PRO A 81 -8.89 -8.64 -0.29
C PRO A 81 -7.40 -8.40 -0.60
N PHE A 82 -6.72 -7.63 0.25
CA PHE A 82 -5.32 -7.25 0.05
C PHE A 82 -4.39 -8.45 -0.18
N ILE A 83 -4.57 -9.54 0.57
CA ILE A 83 -3.76 -10.77 0.45
C ILE A 83 -3.87 -11.38 -0.96
N ILE A 84 -5.06 -11.38 -1.55
CA ILE A 84 -5.30 -11.93 -2.89
C ILE A 84 -4.66 -11.01 -3.94
N LEU A 85 -4.81 -9.70 -3.77
CA LEU A 85 -4.21 -8.71 -4.66
C LEU A 85 -2.68 -8.83 -4.67
N LEU A 86 -2.04 -9.02 -3.51
CA LEU A 86 -0.59 -9.25 -3.41
C LEU A 86 -0.15 -10.47 -4.24
N ALA A 87 -0.83 -11.60 -4.07
CA ALA A 87 -0.51 -12.81 -4.84
C ALA A 87 -0.68 -12.60 -6.34
N PHE A 88 -1.69 -11.84 -6.76
CA PHE A 88 -1.94 -11.50 -8.15
C PHE A 88 -0.87 -10.55 -8.74
N VAL A 89 -0.37 -9.61 -7.94
CA VAL A 89 0.64 -8.62 -8.36
C VAL A 89 2.06 -9.21 -8.33
N ALA A 90 2.35 -10.22 -7.52
CA ALA A 90 3.66 -10.86 -7.40
C ALA A 90 4.33 -11.26 -8.75
N PRO A 91 3.67 -11.94 -9.70
CA PRO A 91 4.27 -12.24 -11.00
C PRO A 91 4.53 -10.98 -11.84
N PHE A 92 3.66 -9.96 -11.73
CA PHE A 92 3.83 -8.69 -12.42
C PHE A 92 5.04 -7.92 -11.89
N THR A 93 5.21 -7.83 -10.57
CA THR A 93 6.39 -7.18 -9.97
C THR A 93 7.68 -7.89 -10.33
N LYS A 94 7.67 -9.22 -10.39
CA LYS A 94 8.83 -10.01 -10.81
C LYS A 94 9.21 -9.71 -12.26
N ALA A 95 8.23 -9.58 -13.15
CA ALA A 95 8.50 -9.26 -14.55
C ALA A 95 9.08 -7.85 -14.72
N LEU A 96 8.64 -6.89 -13.89
CA LEU A 96 9.02 -5.49 -14.02
C LEU A 96 10.36 -5.15 -13.35
N VAL A 97 10.55 -5.62 -12.11
CA VAL A 97 11.67 -5.24 -11.24
C VAL A 97 12.68 -6.38 -11.09
N HIS A 98 12.43 -7.54 -11.71
CA HIS A 98 13.24 -8.75 -11.62
C HIS A 98 13.35 -9.36 -10.20
N THR A 99 12.63 -8.78 -9.23
CA THR A 99 12.53 -9.24 -7.85
C THR A 99 11.06 -9.35 -7.44
N GLN A 100 10.75 -10.25 -6.51
CA GLN A 100 9.42 -10.34 -5.92
C GLN A 100 9.37 -9.46 -4.67
N ILE A 101 8.21 -8.83 -4.42
CA ILE A 101 7.90 -8.25 -3.12
C ILE A 101 7.55 -9.43 -2.21
N GLY A 102 8.47 -9.78 -1.30
CA GLY A 102 8.40 -10.97 -0.45
C GLY A 102 9.77 -11.55 -0.22
#